data_AF-A0A2E9CSD6-F1
#
_entry.id   AF-A0A2E9CSD6-F1
#
_cell.length_a   1.000
_cell.length_b   1.000
_cell.length_c   1.000
_cell.angle_alpha   90.00
_cell.angle_beta   90.00
_cell.angle_gamma   90.00
#
_symmetry.space_group_name_H-M   'P 1'
#
loop_
_entity.id
_entity.type
_entity.pdbx_description
1 polymer ?
#
loop_
_entity_poly.entity_id
_entity_poly.type
_entity_poly.pdbx_seq_one_letter_code
_entity_poly.pdbx_strand_id
1 'polypeptide(L)'
;MPGREEGWQLVWSDEFDGASLDAAKWNLADNCWGGGNEERQCYTPAPANHRVADGLLSIIARRETHSGPAFPPDQRTTPEKRQATNTKPFTSARLSTDGKAGWLYGKVQVRAKLPQGQGTWPAIWMLPEGWDYGAWAASGEIDIMEAVNLGTPCPSCSGGTENRVLGTIHFGGQPPRNRYIGDETAMPGALDGFHVYEVEWDADGMIWRIDGVDYARRAPHEWHSLGSDAPGAPFDRPFHLILNLAIGGHLPEGRNDGGVDSGGFPKMMQVDWVRVWQKDARAKAPSGGR
;
A
#
# COMPACT_ATOMS: atom_id res chain seq x y z
N MET A 1 -19.64 18.80 -10.94
CA MET A 1 -19.39 18.46 -9.52
C MET A 1 -18.91 17.02 -9.50
N PRO A 2 -17.63 16.72 -9.20
CA PRO A 2 -17.07 15.38 -9.23
C PRO A 2 -17.49 14.55 -7.99
N GLY A 3 -18.77 14.66 -7.57
CA GLY A 3 -19.22 14.23 -6.25
C GLY A 3 -20.13 13.00 -6.23
N ARG A 4 -20.40 12.38 -7.38
CA ARG A 4 -21.28 11.21 -7.46
C ARG A 4 -20.92 10.35 -8.67
N GLU A 5 -20.37 9.18 -8.38
CA GLU A 5 -20.47 8.02 -9.28
C GLU A 5 -21.72 7.25 -8.85
N GLU A 6 -22.40 6.52 -9.74
CA GLU A 6 -23.67 5.88 -9.39
C GLU A 6 -23.54 5.03 -8.13
N GLY A 7 -24.29 5.38 -7.08
CA GLY A 7 -24.27 4.70 -5.78
C GLY A 7 -23.11 5.05 -4.84
N TRP A 8 -22.13 5.86 -5.25
CA TRP A 8 -20.92 6.19 -4.46
C TRP A 8 -20.84 7.68 -4.11
N GLN A 9 -20.36 7.97 -2.90
CA GLN A 9 -20.06 9.31 -2.40
C GLN A 9 -18.57 9.43 -2.03
N LEU A 10 -17.91 10.50 -2.47
CA LEU A 10 -16.54 10.82 -2.03
C LEU A 10 -16.57 11.20 -0.55
N VAL A 11 -15.86 10.45 0.29
CA VAL A 11 -15.81 10.69 1.74
C VAL A 11 -14.47 11.24 2.21
N TRP A 12 -13.40 11.03 1.43
CA TRP A 12 -12.08 11.55 1.74
C TRP A 12 -11.24 11.64 0.47
N SER A 13 -10.41 12.67 0.35
CA SER A 13 -9.40 12.74 -0.71
C SER A 13 -8.17 13.54 -0.31
N ASP A 14 -7.08 13.30 -1.03
CA ASP A 14 -5.95 14.22 -1.11
C ASP A 14 -5.52 14.36 -2.56
N GLU A 15 -5.57 15.59 -3.07
CA GLU A 15 -5.21 15.97 -4.43
C GLU A 15 -3.79 16.57 -4.48
N PHE A 16 -3.10 16.66 -3.33
CA PHE A 16 -1.73 17.16 -3.22
C PHE A 16 -1.48 18.56 -3.85
N ASP A 17 -2.53 19.39 -3.93
CA ASP A 17 -2.47 20.78 -4.42
C ASP A 17 -1.79 21.77 -3.45
N GLY A 18 -1.48 21.33 -2.24
CA GLY A 18 -0.84 22.14 -1.21
C GLY A 18 0.65 22.43 -1.49
N ALA A 19 1.24 23.31 -0.68
CA ALA A 19 2.68 23.59 -0.76
C ALA A 19 3.56 22.54 -0.04
N SER A 20 2.94 21.66 0.75
CA SER A 20 3.60 20.62 1.55
C SER A 20 2.63 19.48 1.83
N LEU A 21 3.16 18.36 2.34
CA LEU A 21 2.34 17.25 2.80
C LEU A 21 1.40 17.70 3.93
N ASP A 22 0.11 17.36 3.83
CA ASP A 22 -0.87 17.68 4.85
C ASP A 22 -0.67 16.78 6.08
N ALA A 23 -0.10 17.34 7.13
CA ALA A 23 0.15 16.65 8.39
C ALA A 23 -1.14 16.28 9.14
N ALA A 24 -2.31 16.85 8.80
CA ALA A 24 -3.59 16.40 9.34
C ALA A 24 -4.07 15.10 8.69
N LYS A 25 -3.56 14.76 7.50
CA LYS A 25 -3.91 13.55 6.74
C LYS A 25 -2.88 12.44 6.85
N TRP A 26 -1.59 12.78 6.87
CA TRP A 26 -0.52 11.81 6.72
C TRP A 26 0.48 11.83 7.87
N ASN A 27 0.83 10.65 8.38
CA ASN A 27 2.00 10.41 9.20
C ASN A 27 3.18 10.05 8.30
N LEU A 28 4.41 10.33 8.76
CA LEU A 28 5.63 9.89 8.12
C LEU A 28 6.37 8.90 9.03
N ALA A 29 6.81 7.79 8.47
CA ALA A 29 7.62 6.82 9.18
C ALA A 29 9.06 7.33 9.39
N ASP A 30 9.64 6.99 10.53
CA ASP A 30 11.03 7.28 10.89
C ASP A 30 11.68 6.04 11.53
N ASN A 31 12.23 5.14 10.70
CA ASN A 31 12.90 3.92 11.15
C ASN A 31 13.66 3.20 10.02
N CYS A 32 14.51 2.25 10.42
CA CYS A 32 15.34 1.38 9.58
C CYS A 32 15.03 -0.11 9.84
N TRP A 33 13.74 -0.42 10.07
CA TRP A 33 13.29 -1.72 10.56
C TRP A 33 13.36 -2.84 9.53
N GLY A 34 13.14 -2.52 8.26
CA GLY A 34 13.10 -3.50 7.18
C GLY A 34 11.75 -4.19 7.00
N GLY A 35 10.69 -3.70 7.64
CA GLY A 35 9.29 -4.11 7.39
C GLY A 35 8.91 -5.53 7.78
N GLY A 36 9.83 -6.32 8.36
CA GLY A 36 9.68 -7.78 8.45
C GLY A 36 10.04 -8.52 7.16
N ASN A 37 10.44 -7.78 6.11
CA ASN A 37 10.72 -8.28 4.76
C ASN A 37 12.20 -8.13 4.35
N GLU A 38 13.08 -7.82 5.30
CA GLU A 38 14.51 -7.54 5.08
C GLU A 38 14.79 -6.37 4.12
N GLU A 39 13.92 -5.36 4.11
CA GLU A 39 14.05 -4.20 3.23
C GLU A 39 15.36 -3.41 3.51
N ARG A 40 15.92 -2.78 2.47
CA ARG A 40 17.26 -2.17 2.44
C ARG A 40 17.26 -0.67 2.70
N GLN A 41 16.12 -0.04 2.95
CA GLN A 41 16.02 1.40 3.23
C GLN A 41 15.75 1.72 4.70
N CYS A 42 16.14 2.92 5.12
CA CYS A 42 15.49 3.63 6.20
C CYS A 42 14.35 4.48 5.64
N TYR A 43 13.16 4.41 6.24
CA TYR A 43 12.13 5.42 6.02
C TYR A 43 12.44 6.63 6.88
N THR A 44 12.40 7.83 6.27
CA THR A 44 12.68 9.08 6.98
C THR A 44 11.60 10.13 6.70
N PRO A 45 11.33 11.04 7.65
CA PRO A 45 10.45 12.19 7.45
C PRO A 45 11.18 13.35 6.76
N ALA A 46 12.37 13.15 6.18
CA ALA A 46 13.12 14.23 5.56
C ALA A 46 12.47 14.66 4.23
N PRO A 47 12.43 15.96 3.91
CA PRO A 47 11.96 16.46 2.61
C PRO A 47 12.74 15.93 1.40
N ALA A 48 13.91 15.34 1.62
CA ALA A 48 14.67 14.65 0.57
C ALA A 48 13.98 13.35 0.11
N ASN A 49 13.13 12.75 0.94
CA ASN A 49 12.44 11.49 0.68
C ASN A 49 10.95 11.64 0.37
N HIS A 50 10.37 12.82 0.59
CA HIS A 50 8.99 13.11 0.18
C HIS A 50 8.84 14.59 -0.20
N ARG A 51 8.06 14.89 -1.24
CA ARG A 51 7.80 16.26 -1.68
C ARG A 51 6.40 16.39 -2.25
N VAL A 52 5.67 17.43 -1.86
CA VAL A 52 4.46 17.86 -2.56
C VAL A 52 4.81 19.08 -3.41
N ALA A 53 4.54 19.00 -4.71
CA ALA A 53 4.72 20.10 -5.66
C ALA A 53 3.90 19.83 -6.92
N ASP A 54 3.36 20.89 -7.54
CA ASP A 54 2.66 20.83 -8.82
C ASP A 54 1.48 19.83 -8.86
N GLY A 55 0.75 19.71 -7.74
CA GLY A 55 -0.37 18.77 -7.59
C GLY A 55 0.05 17.30 -7.41
N LEU A 56 1.33 17.03 -7.15
CA LEU A 56 1.85 15.67 -7.00
C LEU A 56 2.55 15.49 -5.65
N LEU A 57 2.32 14.33 -5.03
CA LEU A 57 3.20 13.77 -4.02
C LEU A 57 4.27 12.91 -4.69
N SER A 58 5.54 13.22 -4.46
CA SER A 58 6.67 12.35 -4.80
C SER A 58 7.18 11.64 -3.55
N ILE A 59 7.21 10.31 -3.56
CA ILE A 59 7.89 9.44 -2.59
C ILE A 59 9.22 9.03 -3.21
N ILE A 60 10.33 9.46 -2.61
CA ILE A 60 11.66 9.48 -3.23
C ILE A 60 12.60 8.55 -2.47
N ALA A 61 13.00 7.46 -3.12
CA ALA A 61 14.07 6.60 -2.64
C ALA A 61 15.43 7.12 -3.14
N ARG A 62 16.42 7.14 -2.25
CA ARG A 62 17.78 7.62 -2.52
C ARG A 62 18.79 6.57 -2.10
N ARG A 63 19.88 6.46 -2.87
CA ARG A 63 21.07 5.72 -2.45
C ARG A 63 21.89 6.62 -1.52
N GLU A 64 21.70 6.42 -0.23
CA GLU A 64 22.26 7.24 0.81
C GLU A 64 22.38 6.37 2.06
N THR A 65 23.61 6.17 2.55
CA THR A 65 23.83 5.46 3.80
C THR A 65 23.27 6.27 4.95
N HIS A 66 22.34 5.70 5.69
CA HIS A 66 21.65 6.37 6.79
C HIS A 66 21.57 5.46 8.02
N SER A 67 21.77 6.04 9.19
CA SER A 67 21.60 5.37 10.48
C SER A 67 20.43 6.01 11.21
N GLY A 68 19.46 5.19 11.60
CA GLY A 68 18.25 5.66 12.28
C GLY A 68 17.69 4.59 13.24
N PRO A 69 16.53 4.84 13.86
CA PRO A 69 15.93 3.91 14.80
C PRO A 69 15.68 2.53 14.17
N ALA A 70 16.08 1.45 14.84
CA ALA A 70 15.95 0.09 14.30
C ALA A 70 14.51 -0.42 14.24
N PHE A 71 13.57 0.22 14.94
CA PHE A 71 12.17 -0.20 15.05
C PHE A 71 11.22 0.98 14.80
N PRO A 72 10.02 0.75 14.25
CA PRO A 72 8.98 1.75 14.19
C PRO A 72 8.51 2.14 15.61
N PRO A 73 7.93 3.34 15.80
CA PRO A 73 7.60 3.87 17.13
C PRO A 73 6.77 2.94 18.02
N ASP A 74 5.76 2.27 17.45
CA ASP A 74 4.87 1.31 18.10
C ASP A 74 5.60 0.05 18.61
N GLN A 75 6.74 -0.31 18.02
CA GLN A 75 7.56 -1.46 18.44
C GLN A 75 8.68 -1.11 19.42
N ARG A 76 8.86 0.17 19.78
CA ARG A 76 9.90 0.63 20.74
C ARG A 76 9.44 0.45 22.20
N THR A 77 8.94 -0.73 22.53
CA THR A 77 8.28 -1.01 23.83
C THR A 77 9.25 -1.15 25.00
N THR A 78 10.52 -1.50 24.76
CA THR A 78 11.55 -1.62 25.81
C THR A 78 12.62 -0.52 25.70
N PRO A 79 13.37 -0.20 26.77
CA PRO A 79 14.49 0.73 26.71
C PRO A 79 15.52 0.36 25.63
N GLU A 80 15.80 -0.94 25.46
CA GLU A 80 16.73 -1.44 24.46
C GLU A 80 16.22 -1.15 23.05
N LYS A 81 14.94 -1.46 22.77
CA LYS A 81 14.34 -1.17 21.45
C LYS A 81 14.22 0.33 21.17
N ARG A 82 14.06 1.17 22.19
CA ARG A 82 14.06 2.64 22.04
C ARG A 82 15.41 3.21 21.60
N GLN A 83 16.51 2.56 22.00
CA GLN A 83 17.87 3.02 21.71
C GLN A 83 18.51 2.28 20.53
N ALA A 84 17.93 1.14 20.12
CA ALA A 84 18.43 0.36 19.00
C ALA A 84 18.42 1.20 17.71
N THR A 85 19.56 1.21 17.02
CA THR A 85 19.72 1.84 15.71
C THR A 85 20.14 0.80 14.67
N ASN A 86 19.87 1.10 13.41
CA ASN A 86 20.31 0.28 12.29
C ASN A 86 20.79 1.19 11.17
N THR A 87 21.74 0.69 10.38
CA THR A 87 22.32 1.41 9.24
C THR A 87 21.93 0.72 7.95
N LYS A 88 21.36 1.49 7.01
CA LYS A 88 20.89 0.99 5.72
C LYS A 88 21.50 1.80 4.57
N PRO A 89 21.73 1.19 3.39
CA PRO A 89 22.35 1.85 2.24
C PRO A 89 21.41 2.76 1.44
N PHE A 90 20.11 2.77 1.76
CA PHE A 90 19.10 3.60 1.09
C PHE A 90 18.25 4.36 2.10
N THR A 91 17.68 5.48 1.66
CA THR A 91 16.58 6.19 2.34
C THR A 91 15.36 6.22 1.44
N SER A 92 14.16 6.27 2.03
CA SER A 92 12.89 6.45 1.32
C SER A 92 11.84 7.07 2.25
N ALA A 93 10.57 7.11 1.82
CA ALA A 93 9.45 7.52 2.66
C ALA A 93 8.32 6.47 2.66
N ARG A 94 7.64 6.41 3.80
CA ARG A 94 6.39 5.66 4.02
C ARG A 94 5.43 6.60 4.73
N LEU A 95 4.25 6.76 4.14
CA LEU A 95 3.19 7.60 4.65
C LEU A 95 2.03 6.71 5.11
N SER A 96 1.32 7.10 6.17
CA SER A 96 0.09 6.41 6.58
C SER A 96 -1.00 7.38 7.04
N THR A 97 -2.26 6.99 6.91
CA THR A 97 -3.41 7.71 7.49
C THR A 97 -3.79 7.20 8.89
N ASP A 98 -2.96 6.34 9.49
CA ASP A 98 -3.16 5.74 10.81
C ASP A 98 -3.53 6.79 11.89
N GLY A 99 -4.63 6.56 12.61
CA GLY A 99 -5.13 7.48 13.63
C GLY A 99 -5.61 8.84 13.10
N LYS A 100 -5.67 9.03 11.78
CA LYS A 100 -6.15 10.26 11.11
C LYS A 100 -7.36 10.01 10.25
N ALA A 101 -7.34 8.91 9.47
CA ALA A 101 -8.45 8.44 8.67
C ALA A 101 -8.32 6.94 8.40
N GLY A 102 -9.42 6.22 8.61
CA GLY A 102 -9.58 4.82 8.26
C GLY A 102 -11.02 4.53 7.88
N TRP A 103 -11.22 3.48 7.07
CA TRP A 103 -12.50 3.17 6.47
C TRP A 103 -12.82 1.70 6.64
N LEU A 104 -14.06 1.41 7.05
CA LEU A 104 -14.65 0.08 6.90
C LEU A 104 -15.46 0.10 5.61
N TYR A 105 -15.05 -0.75 4.67
CA TYR A 105 -15.59 -0.82 3.32
C TYR A 105 -15.44 0.50 2.55
N GLY A 106 -15.50 0.38 1.23
CA GLY A 106 -15.39 1.51 0.34
C GLY A 106 -14.73 1.14 -0.97
N LYS A 107 -14.48 2.18 -1.75
CA LYS A 107 -13.64 2.11 -2.94
C LYS A 107 -12.49 3.06 -2.73
N VAL A 108 -11.27 2.53 -2.65
CA VAL A 108 -10.03 3.29 -2.48
C VAL A 108 -9.33 3.31 -3.83
N GLN A 109 -9.19 4.50 -4.40
CA GLN A 109 -8.50 4.74 -5.66
C GLN A 109 -7.28 5.61 -5.43
N VAL A 110 -6.17 5.24 -6.07
CA VAL A 110 -4.93 6.02 -6.04
C VAL A 110 -4.40 6.12 -7.45
N ARG A 111 -4.24 7.34 -7.96
CA ARG A 111 -3.60 7.58 -9.25
C ARG A 111 -2.12 7.79 -9.06
N ALA A 112 -1.30 6.85 -9.52
CA ALA A 112 0.14 6.89 -9.31
C ALA A 112 0.94 6.45 -10.54
N LYS A 113 2.16 6.94 -10.62
CA LYS A 113 3.23 6.51 -11.52
C LYS A 113 4.32 5.83 -10.70
N LEU A 114 4.72 4.63 -11.11
CA LEU A 114 5.63 3.78 -10.35
C LEU A 114 7.08 3.91 -10.86
N PRO A 115 8.09 3.75 -9.98
CA PRO A 115 9.48 3.68 -10.40
C PRO A 115 9.78 2.35 -11.09
N GLN A 116 10.79 2.38 -11.96
CA GLN A 116 11.37 1.20 -12.58
C GLN A 116 12.76 0.90 -12.04
N GLY A 117 13.18 -0.36 -12.11
CA GLY A 117 14.53 -0.83 -11.79
C GLY A 117 14.56 -1.94 -10.73
N GLN A 118 15.59 -2.78 -10.82
CA GLN A 118 15.79 -3.94 -9.96
C GLN A 118 15.93 -3.52 -8.49
N GLY A 119 15.14 -4.14 -7.63
CA GLY A 119 15.07 -3.83 -6.21
C GLY A 119 14.04 -2.78 -5.83
N THR A 120 13.33 -2.14 -6.78
CA THR A 120 12.24 -1.21 -6.42
C THR A 120 10.99 -1.97 -5.99
N TRP A 121 10.32 -1.48 -4.94
CA TRP A 121 9.07 -2.06 -4.42
C TRP A 121 8.11 -0.95 -3.94
N PRO A 122 7.43 -0.25 -4.88
CA PRO A 122 6.31 0.63 -4.54
C PRO A 122 5.10 -0.18 -4.04
N ALA A 123 4.40 0.36 -3.04
CA ALA A 123 3.18 -0.24 -2.50
C ALA A 123 2.11 0.81 -2.14
N ILE A 124 0.87 0.45 -2.41
CA ILE A 124 -0.38 1.11 -1.98
C ILE A 124 -1.19 0.03 -1.27
N TRP A 125 -1.36 0.17 0.02
CA TRP A 125 -1.87 -0.93 0.85
C TRP A 125 -2.51 -0.40 2.11
N MET A 126 -3.17 -1.27 2.85
CA MET A 126 -3.95 -0.90 4.03
C MET A 126 -3.69 -1.86 5.19
N LEU A 127 -3.63 -1.30 6.39
CA LEU A 127 -3.58 -2.03 7.66
C LEU A 127 -4.78 -1.64 8.53
N PRO A 128 -5.19 -2.49 9.48
CA PRO A 128 -6.33 -2.18 10.33
C PRO A 128 -6.00 -1.01 11.27
N GLU A 129 -7.00 -0.18 11.59
CA GLU A 129 -6.91 0.85 12.64
C GLU A 129 -6.76 0.24 14.04
N GLY A 130 -7.18 -1.02 14.21
CA GLY A 130 -7.09 -1.74 15.47
C GLY A 130 -6.76 -3.23 15.27
N TRP A 131 -5.97 -3.79 16.18
CA TRP A 131 -5.59 -5.21 16.17
C TRP A 131 -6.64 -6.10 16.83
N ASP A 132 -7.92 -5.93 16.45
CA ASP A 132 -9.09 -6.53 17.10
C ASP A 132 -9.06 -8.07 17.15
N TYR A 133 -8.34 -8.69 16.21
CA TYR A 133 -8.22 -10.15 16.09
C TYR A 133 -6.80 -10.66 16.42
N GLY A 134 -5.97 -9.81 17.01
CA GLY A 134 -4.56 -10.07 17.30
C GLY A 134 -3.61 -9.38 16.33
N ALA A 135 -2.30 -9.50 16.59
CA ALA A 135 -1.28 -8.89 15.74
C ALA A 135 -1.33 -9.44 14.30
N TRP A 136 -0.62 -8.77 13.40
CA TRP A 136 -0.49 -9.20 12.02
C TRP A 136 -0.15 -10.70 11.90
N ALA A 137 -0.75 -11.47 10.99
CA ALA A 137 -1.76 -11.10 9.99
C ALA A 137 -3.20 -11.34 10.47
N ALA A 138 -3.41 -11.65 11.76
CA ALA A 138 -4.73 -12.06 12.25
C ALA A 138 -5.79 -10.97 12.13
N SER A 139 -5.39 -9.68 12.16
CA SER A 139 -6.27 -8.52 11.92
C SER A 139 -6.25 -7.99 10.49
N GLY A 140 -5.61 -8.70 9.56
CA GLY A 140 -5.69 -8.42 8.13
C GLY A 140 -4.65 -7.43 7.58
N GLU A 141 -4.48 -7.49 6.26
CA GLU A 141 -3.77 -6.54 5.40
C GLU A 141 -4.41 -6.59 4.01
N ILE A 142 -4.57 -5.45 3.36
CA ILE A 142 -5.10 -5.34 1.99
C ILE A 142 -4.08 -4.59 1.13
N ASP A 143 -3.43 -5.30 0.21
CA ASP A 143 -2.53 -4.72 -0.77
C ASP A 143 -3.32 -4.36 -2.02
N ILE A 144 -3.56 -3.07 -2.21
CA ILE A 144 -4.29 -2.53 -3.38
C ILE A 144 -3.40 -2.64 -4.62
N MET A 145 -2.11 -2.35 -4.44
CA MET A 145 -1.11 -2.45 -5.49
C MET A 145 0.25 -2.67 -4.83
N GLU A 146 0.90 -3.76 -5.20
CA GLU A 146 2.35 -3.88 -5.13
C GLU A 146 2.91 -4.08 -6.54
N ALA A 147 4.12 -3.60 -6.76
CA ALA A 147 4.90 -3.99 -7.92
C ALA A 147 6.35 -4.13 -7.50
N VAL A 148 7.11 -4.98 -8.19
CA VAL A 148 8.55 -5.10 -7.97
C VAL A 148 9.28 -5.11 -9.29
N ASN A 149 10.47 -4.53 -9.30
CA ASN A 149 11.42 -4.62 -10.42
C ASN A 149 10.86 -4.16 -11.78
N LEU A 150 9.85 -3.30 -11.83
CA LEU A 150 9.24 -2.89 -13.10
C LEU A 150 10.30 -2.40 -14.11
N GLY A 151 10.14 -2.80 -15.37
CA GLY A 151 11.05 -2.47 -16.46
C GLY A 151 12.35 -3.27 -16.51
N THR A 152 12.63 -4.17 -15.55
CA THR A 152 13.79 -5.08 -15.65
C THR A 152 13.51 -6.25 -16.59
N PRO A 153 14.54 -6.95 -17.10
CA PRO A 153 14.34 -8.16 -17.90
C PRO A 153 13.48 -9.19 -17.17
N CYS A 154 12.47 -9.72 -17.88
CA CYS A 154 11.61 -10.80 -17.39
C CYS A 154 11.20 -11.68 -18.57
N PRO A 155 11.91 -12.80 -18.83
CA PRO A 155 11.61 -13.68 -19.96
C PRO A 155 10.20 -14.30 -19.92
N SER A 156 9.61 -14.44 -18.72
CA SER A 156 8.25 -14.96 -18.54
C SER A 156 7.17 -13.89 -18.61
N CYS A 157 7.54 -12.60 -18.64
CA CYS A 157 6.58 -11.50 -18.68
C CYS A 157 6.27 -11.11 -20.13
N SER A 158 5.06 -10.58 -20.36
CA SER A 158 4.68 -10.06 -21.67
C SER A 158 5.61 -8.92 -22.07
N GLY A 159 6.16 -8.97 -23.29
CA GLY A 159 7.13 -7.98 -23.79
C GLY A 159 8.57 -8.18 -23.29
N GLY A 160 8.85 -9.23 -22.51
CA GLY A 160 10.20 -9.56 -22.05
C GLY A 160 10.72 -8.68 -20.90
N THR A 161 9.87 -7.85 -20.32
CA THR A 161 10.19 -6.95 -19.19
C THR A 161 9.17 -7.11 -18.08
N GLU A 162 9.60 -6.97 -16.82
CA GLU A 162 8.71 -7.03 -15.67
C GLU A 162 7.70 -5.87 -15.74
N ASN A 163 6.43 -6.25 -15.75
CA ASN A 163 5.29 -5.35 -15.93
C ASN A 163 4.12 -5.73 -15.04
N ARG A 164 4.31 -6.65 -14.09
CA ARG A 164 3.21 -7.14 -13.28
C ARG A 164 2.95 -6.25 -12.07
N VAL A 165 1.67 -6.14 -11.76
CA VAL A 165 1.13 -5.54 -10.53
C VAL A 165 0.41 -6.64 -9.77
N LEU A 166 0.55 -6.62 -8.45
CA LEU A 166 -0.02 -7.59 -7.53
C LEU A 166 -1.12 -6.94 -6.68
N GLY A 167 -2.20 -7.68 -6.44
CA GLY A 167 -3.18 -7.37 -5.40
C GLY A 167 -3.32 -8.56 -4.46
N THR A 168 -3.19 -8.32 -3.16
CA THR A 168 -3.06 -9.37 -2.15
C THR A 168 -3.89 -9.06 -0.91
N ILE A 169 -4.37 -10.09 -0.23
CA ILE A 169 -4.86 -10.02 1.14
C ILE A 169 -4.04 -10.93 2.03
N HIS A 170 -3.67 -10.46 3.22
CA HIS A 170 -3.06 -11.29 4.26
C HIS A 170 -4.04 -11.46 5.42
N PHE A 171 -4.19 -12.69 5.92
CA PHE A 171 -5.17 -13.03 6.96
C PHE A 171 -4.75 -14.30 7.73
N GLY A 172 -5.68 -14.90 8.48
CA GLY A 172 -5.48 -16.14 9.22
C GLY A 172 -4.96 -15.86 10.62
N GLY A 173 -3.77 -16.33 10.94
CA GLY A 173 -3.14 -16.10 12.25
C GLY A 173 -1.94 -15.17 12.22
N GLN A 174 -1.32 -15.01 13.38
CA GLN A 174 0.03 -14.45 13.49
C GLN A 174 1.06 -15.44 12.91
N PRO A 175 2.23 -14.98 12.43
CA PRO A 175 3.33 -15.85 12.01
C PRO A 175 3.61 -16.98 13.01
N PRO A 176 3.82 -18.22 12.55
CA PRO A 176 3.89 -18.69 11.15
C PRO A 176 2.53 -19.14 10.57
N ARG A 177 1.41 -18.83 11.24
CA ARG A 177 0.06 -19.27 10.85
C ARG A 177 -0.68 -18.27 9.95
N ASN A 178 -0.01 -17.21 9.53
CA ASN A 178 -0.54 -16.28 8.54
C ASN A 178 -0.76 -16.99 7.19
N ARG A 179 -1.73 -16.48 6.44
CA ARG A 179 -2.08 -16.89 5.09
C ARG A 179 -2.16 -15.64 4.21
N TYR A 180 -2.09 -15.86 2.91
CA TYR A 180 -2.36 -14.82 1.93
C TYR A 180 -3.04 -15.43 0.72
N ILE A 181 -3.78 -14.59 0.00
CA ILE A 181 -4.28 -14.91 -1.35
C ILE A 181 -4.00 -13.68 -2.20
N GLY A 182 -3.29 -13.85 -3.31
CA GLY A 182 -2.96 -12.76 -4.23
C GLY A 182 -3.12 -13.17 -5.68
N ASP A 183 -3.35 -12.18 -6.54
CA ASP A 183 -3.33 -12.30 -8.00
C ASP A 183 -2.37 -11.25 -8.57
N GLU A 184 -1.89 -11.50 -9.78
CA GLU A 184 -1.05 -10.56 -10.51
C GLU A 184 -1.54 -10.40 -11.96
N THR A 185 -1.38 -9.21 -12.50
CA THR A 185 -1.73 -8.88 -13.88
C THR A 185 -0.65 -7.99 -14.49
N ALA A 186 -0.50 -8.05 -15.82
CA ALA A 186 0.34 -7.07 -16.51
C ALA A 186 -0.33 -5.69 -16.47
N MET A 187 0.46 -4.65 -16.16
CA MET A 187 0.00 -3.27 -16.16
C MET A 187 -0.53 -2.89 -17.55
N PRO A 188 -1.76 -2.34 -17.64
CA PRO A 188 -2.29 -1.89 -18.92
C PRO A 188 -1.54 -0.63 -19.37
N GLY A 189 -0.93 -0.65 -20.55
CA GLY A 189 -0.29 0.55 -21.12
C GLY A 189 1.17 0.76 -20.69
N ALA A 190 1.57 2.03 -20.52
CA ALA A 190 2.98 2.41 -20.38
C ALA A 190 3.45 2.30 -18.92
N LEU A 191 4.54 1.58 -18.68
CA LEU A 191 5.13 1.41 -17.34
C LEU A 191 5.59 2.71 -16.67
N ASP A 192 5.81 3.77 -17.45
CA ASP A 192 6.17 5.10 -16.97
C ASP A 192 5.00 6.08 -17.03
N GLY A 193 3.78 5.59 -17.20
CA GLY A 193 2.53 6.33 -17.13
C GLY A 193 1.94 6.43 -15.72
N PHE A 194 0.90 7.25 -15.58
CA PHE A 194 0.03 7.23 -14.41
C PHE A 194 -1.12 6.27 -14.66
N HIS A 195 -1.38 5.42 -13.66
CA HIS A 195 -2.51 4.48 -13.63
C HIS A 195 -3.35 4.72 -12.39
N VAL A 196 -4.62 4.36 -12.44
CA VAL A 196 -5.50 4.33 -11.27
C VAL A 196 -5.52 2.91 -10.72
N TYR A 197 -4.96 2.73 -9.53
CA TYR A 197 -5.01 1.50 -8.77
C TYR A 197 -6.18 1.55 -7.80
N GLU A 198 -6.96 0.48 -7.73
CA GLU A 198 -8.21 0.46 -6.99
C GLU A 198 -8.44 -0.86 -6.27
N VAL A 199 -8.96 -0.76 -5.04
CA VAL A 199 -9.75 -1.82 -4.43
C VAL A 199 -11.15 -1.31 -4.13
N GLU A 200 -12.16 -2.07 -4.56
CA GLU A 200 -13.53 -1.96 -4.05
C GLU A 200 -13.74 -3.10 -3.06
N TRP A 201 -14.16 -2.76 -1.85
CA TRP A 201 -14.31 -3.70 -0.75
C TRP A 201 -15.61 -3.43 0.01
N ASP A 202 -16.42 -4.46 0.19
CA ASP A 202 -17.59 -4.44 1.04
C ASP A 202 -17.81 -5.80 1.72
N ALA A 203 -18.98 -5.98 2.34
CA ALA A 203 -19.35 -7.23 3.01
C ALA A 203 -19.53 -8.42 2.04
N ASP A 204 -19.70 -8.17 0.74
CA ASP A 204 -19.94 -9.19 -0.28
C ASP A 204 -18.64 -9.61 -1.00
N GLY A 205 -17.54 -8.87 -0.82
CA GLY A 205 -16.26 -9.23 -1.42
C GLY A 205 -15.26 -8.09 -1.55
N MET A 206 -14.20 -8.38 -2.31
CA MET A 206 -13.22 -7.41 -2.77
C MET A 206 -12.96 -7.56 -4.27
N ILE A 207 -12.70 -6.45 -4.94
CA ILE A 207 -12.38 -6.38 -6.36
C ILE A 207 -11.18 -5.46 -6.55
N TRP A 208 -10.15 -5.93 -7.24
CA TRP A 208 -9.00 -5.11 -7.61
C TRP A 208 -9.09 -4.71 -9.07
N ARG A 209 -8.75 -3.45 -9.34
CA ARG A 209 -8.75 -2.88 -10.68
C ARG A 209 -7.51 -2.05 -10.97
N ILE A 210 -7.13 -2.01 -12.23
CA ILE A 210 -6.20 -1.03 -12.78
C ILE A 210 -6.90 -0.32 -13.94
N ASP A 211 -6.96 1.01 -13.90
CA ASP A 211 -7.64 1.83 -14.90
C ASP A 211 -9.10 1.41 -15.16
N GLY A 212 -9.79 0.99 -14.09
CA GLY A 212 -11.18 0.53 -14.14
C GLY A 212 -11.38 -0.89 -14.68
N VAL A 213 -10.31 -1.62 -15.00
CA VAL A 213 -10.37 -3.02 -15.45
C VAL A 213 -10.11 -3.96 -14.29
N ASP A 214 -11.10 -4.80 -13.97
CA ASP A 214 -10.98 -5.90 -12.99
C ASP A 214 -9.88 -6.88 -13.40
N TYR A 215 -9.04 -7.27 -12.43
CA TYR A 215 -8.11 -8.39 -12.62
C TYR A 215 -8.17 -9.42 -11.50
N ALA A 216 -8.71 -9.07 -10.32
CA ALA A 216 -8.87 -9.99 -9.21
C ALA A 216 -10.18 -9.74 -8.47
N ARG A 217 -10.78 -10.81 -7.96
CA ARG A 217 -11.97 -10.78 -7.10
C ARG A 217 -11.81 -11.78 -5.96
N ARG A 218 -12.31 -11.42 -4.79
CA ARG A 218 -12.37 -12.31 -3.62
C ARG A 218 -13.75 -12.28 -3.00
N ALA A 219 -14.26 -13.45 -2.65
CA ALA A 219 -15.50 -13.63 -1.93
C ALA A 219 -15.23 -13.90 -0.43
N PRO A 220 -16.13 -13.49 0.48
CA PRO A 220 -15.89 -13.54 1.94
C PRO A 220 -15.52 -14.92 2.51
N HIS A 221 -15.92 -16.00 1.85
CA HIS A 221 -15.60 -17.37 2.29
C HIS A 221 -14.16 -17.79 2.01
N GLU A 222 -13.39 -17.00 1.23
CA GLU A 222 -12.00 -17.30 0.88
C GLU A 222 -11.02 -16.87 1.99
N TRP A 223 -11.46 -16.07 2.96
CA TRP A 223 -10.63 -15.61 4.06
C TRP A 223 -11.27 -15.90 5.43
N HIS A 224 -10.45 -15.84 6.47
CA HIS A 224 -10.86 -15.99 7.86
C HIS A 224 -9.81 -15.36 8.79
N SER A 225 -10.17 -15.16 10.05
CA SER A 225 -9.20 -14.88 11.12
C SER A 225 -9.15 -16.05 12.11
N LEU A 226 -7.96 -16.39 12.62
CA LEU A 226 -7.82 -17.30 13.75
C LEU A 226 -8.10 -16.62 15.10
N GLY A 227 -8.33 -15.30 15.10
CA GLY A 227 -8.71 -14.52 16.28
C GLY A 227 -10.22 -14.34 16.47
N SER A 228 -11.05 -14.75 15.50
CA SER A 228 -12.51 -14.59 15.55
C SER A 228 -13.22 -15.50 14.53
N ASP A 229 -14.36 -16.06 14.90
CA ASP A 229 -15.28 -16.76 13.99
C ASP A 229 -16.32 -15.82 13.36
N ALA A 230 -16.22 -14.51 13.58
CA ALA A 230 -17.15 -13.52 13.04
C ALA A 230 -17.10 -13.51 11.50
N PRO A 231 -18.27 -13.49 10.81
CA PRO A 231 -18.31 -13.39 9.36
C PRO A 231 -17.58 -12.14 8.85
N GLY A 232 -16.75 -12.31 7.82
CA GLY A 232 -15.99 -11.22 7.20
C GLY A 232 -14.66 -10.91 7.88
N ALA A 233 -14.40 -11.41 9.10
CA ALA A 233 -13.11 -11.21 9.77
C ALA A 233 -11.93 -11.77 8.94
N PRO A 234 -10.82 -11.03 8.80
CA PRO A 234 -10.52 -9.79 9.51
C PRO A 234 -10.93 -8.50 8.79
N PHE A 235 -11.50 -8.59 7.59
CA PHE A 235 -11.85 -7.45 6.74
C PHE A 235 -13.27 -6.95 7.01
N ASP A 236 -13.65 -6.88 8.29
CA ASP A 236 -14.90 -6.33 8.80
C ASP A 236 -14.64 -5.19 9.81
N ARG A 237 -13.41 -4.66 9.83
CA ARG A 237 -12.96 -3.54 10.67
C ARG A 237 -12.45 -2.36 9.84
N PRO A 238 -12.33 -1.14 10.40
CA PRO A 238 -11.73 -0.03 9.67
C PRO A 238 -10.24 -0.23 9.38
N PHE A 239 -9.80 0.15 8.18
CA PHE A 239 -8.40 0.10 7.74
C PHE A 239 -7.90 1.50 7.33
N HIS A 240 -6.66 1.83 7.66
CA HIS A 240 -5.96 3.03 7.21
C HIS A 240 -5.11 2.73 5.99
N LEU A 241 -4.86 3.76 5.17
CA LEU A 241 -4.06 3.67 3.95
C LEU A 241 -2.58 3.90 4.23
N ILE A 242 -1.73 3.21 3.47
CA ILE A 242 -0.27 3.33 3.49
C ILE A 242 0.23 3.48 2.05
N LEU A 243 1.15 4.44 1.86
CA LEU A 243 1.88 4.64 0.60
C LEU A 243 3.38 4.56 0.90
N ASN A 244 4.14 3.73 0.20
CA ASN A 244 5.59 3.71 0.34
C ASN A 244 6.31 3.28 -0.93
N LEU A 245 7.62 3.54 -0.92
CA LEU A 245 8.57 2.98 -1.86
C LEU A 245 9.66 2.25 -1.08
N ALA A 246 9.57 0.93 -0.97
CA ALA A 246 10.63 0.09 -0.41
C ALA A 246 11.74 -0.15 -1.45
N ILE A 247 12.92 -0.54 -0.96
CA ILE A 247 14.07 -0.94 -1.76
C ILE A 247 14.59 -2.27 -1.26
N GLY A 248 14.70 -3.27 -2.13
CA GLY A 248 15.09 -4.63 -1.79
C GLY A 248 14.11 -5.32 -0.84
N GLY A 249 14.59 -6.38 -0.20
CA GLY A 249 13.76 -7.28 0.59
C GLY A 249 13.37 -8.55 -0.17
N HIS A 250 12.73 -9.49 0.53
CA HIS A 250 12.53 -10.85 0.04
C HIS A 250 11.79 -10.93 -1.30
N LEU A 251 10.76 -10.11 -1.53
CA LEU A 251 9.97 -10.14 -2.76
C LEU A 251 10.75 -9.65 -3.99
N PRO A 252 11.28 -8.41 -4.04
CA PRO A 252 12.01 -7.93 -5.21
C PRO A 252 13.34 -8.67 -5.43
N GLU A 253 14.05 -9.08 -4.37
CA GLU A 253 15.33 -9.80 -4.49
C GLU A 253 15.15 -11.29 -4.85
N GLY A 254 13.93 -11.83 -4.69
CA GLY A 254 13.56 -13.18 -5.11
C GLY A 254 12.99 -13.27 -6.53
N ARG A 255 12.83 -12.15 -7.24
CA ARG A 255 12.33 -12.08 -8.61
C ARG A 255 13.38 -11.49 -9.57
N ASN A 256 13.29 -11.86 -10.84
CA ASN A 256 14.17 -11.38 -11.93
C ASN A 256 15.65 -11.71 -11.65
N ASP A 257 16.53 -10.72 -11.82
CA ASP A 257 17.99 -10.86 -11.68
C ASP A 257 18.45 -10.93 -10.20
N GLY A 258 17.52 -10.74 -9.26
CA GLY A 258 17.77 -10.71 -7.83
C GLY A 258 18.54 -9.48 -7.36
N GLY A 259 18.68 -9.34 -6.05
CA GLY A 259 19.38 -8.21 -5.43
C GLY A 259 18.76 -6.83 -5.75
N VAL A 260 19.56 -5.78 -5.58
CA VAL A 260 19.18 -4.38 -5.84
C VAL A 260 20.19 -3.77 -6.81
N ASP A 261 19.72 -3.22 -7.92
CA ASP A 261 20.55 -2.39 -8.78
C ASP A 261 20.81 -1.05 -8.08
N SER A 262 22.09 -0.71 -7.90
CA SER A 262 22.51 0.51 -7.21
C SER A 262 22.57 1.74 -8.11
N GLY A 263 22.25 1.60 -9.40
CA GLY A 263 22.18 2.65 -10.41
C GLY A 263 20.79 3.30 -10.53
N GLY A 264 20.75 4.45 -11.22
CA GLY A 264 19.49 5.13 -11.58
C GLY A 264 18.70 5.74 -10.41
N PHE A 265 19.32 5.91 -9.23
CA PHE A 265 18.76 6.69 -8.12
C PHE A 265 18.91 8.21 -8.36
N PRO A 266 17.99 9.06 -7.86
CA PRO A 266 16.83 8.70 -7.05
C PRO A 266 15.73 8.00 -7.87
N LYS A 267 15.00 7.09 -7.20
CA LYS A 267 13.80 6.41 -7.73
C LYS A 267 12.57 7.04 -7.08
N MET A 268 11.48 7.21 -7.83
CA MET A 268 10.31 7.92 -7.32
C MET A 268 9.01 7.22 -7.68
N MET A 269 8.14 7.08 -6.68
CA MET A 269 6.71 6.88 -6.89
C MET A 269 6.04 8.25 -6.84
N GLN A 270 5.28 8.61 -7.87
CA GLN A 270 4.54 9.87 -7.94
C GLN A 270 3.06 9.58 -7.80
N VAL A 271 2.36 10.28 -6.91
CA VAL A 271 0.94 10.14 -6.65
C VAL A 271 0.27 11.46 -6.99
N ASP A 272 -0.70 11.39 -7.89
CA ASP A 272 -1.49 12.54 -8.33
C ASP A 272 -2.65 12.80 -7.38
N TRP A 273 -3.38 11.75 -6.99
CA TRP A 273 -4.41 11.87 -5.98
C TRP A 273 -4.70 10.54 -5.31
N VAL A 274 -5.29 10.64 -4.12
CA VAL A 274 -5.95 9.56 -3.40
C VAL A 274 -7.40 9.93 -3.18
N ARG A 275 -8.33 9.04 -3.51
CA ARG A 275 -9.77 9.25 -3.31
C ARG A 275 -10.40 8.02 -2.70
N VAL A 276 -11.19 8.22 -1.65
CA VAL A 276 -11.94 7.17 -0.97
C VAL A 276 -13.43 7.47 -1.08
N TRP A 277 -14.17 6.48 -1.54
CA TRP A 277 -15.61 6.54 -1.75
C TRP A 277 -16.32 5.50 -0.88
N GLN A 278 -17.53 5.81 -0.43
CA GLN A 278 -18.41 4.85 0.23
C GLN A 278 -19.79 4.82 -0.43
N LYS A 279 -20.46 3.66 -0.41
CA LYS A 279 -21.81 3.51 -0.97
C LYS A 279 -22.78 4.42 -0.19
N ASP A 280 -23.65 5.14 -0.91
CA ASP A 280 -24.68 5.96 -0.28
C ASP A 280 -25.62 5.05 0.53
N ALA A 281 -25.69 5.24 1.84
CA ALA A 281 -26.56 4.47 2.73
C ALA A 281 -28.04 4.52 2.31
N ARG A 282 -28.45 5.52 1.52
CA ARG A 282 -29.82 5.67 0.98
C ARG A 282 -30.12 4.78 -0.22
N ALA A 283 -29.12 4.18 -0.87
CA ALA A 283 -29.31 3.31 -2.03
C ALA A 283 -29.89 1.92 -1.68
N LYS A 284 -30.00 1.58 -0.38
CA LYS A 284 -30.54 0.30 0.11
C LYS A 284 -32.03 0.29 0.43
N ALA A 285 -32.81 1.36 0.18
CA ALA A 285 -34.26 1.30 0.37
C ALA A 285 -34.94 0.78 -0.92
N PRO A 286 -35.46 -0.46 -0.96
CA PRO A 286 -36.41 -0.80 -2.00
C PRO A 286 -37.63 0.08 -1.78
N SER A 287 -38.10 0.73 -2.86
CA SER A 287 -39.41 1.37 -2.89
C SER A 287 -40.48 0.33 -2.56
N GLY A 288 -40.88 0.26 -1.28
CA GLY A 288 -42.05 -0.48 -0.85
C GLY A 288 -43.28 0.13 -1.54
N GLY A 289 -43.70 -0.51 -2.62
CA GLY A 289 -44.96 -0.21 -3.28
C GLY A 289 -46.12 -0.49 -2.33
N ARG A 290 -47.03 0.49 -2.22
CA ARG A 290 -48.34 0.36 -1.59
C ARG A 290 -49.25 -0.56 -2.40
#